data_AF-A0A7S9RCI4-F1
#
_entry.id   AF-A0A7S9RCI4-F1
#
_cell.length_a   1.000
_cell.length_b   1.000
_cell.length_c   1.000
_cell.angle_alpha   90.00
_cell.angle_beta   90.00
_cell.angle_gamma   90.00
#
_symmetry.space_group_name_H-M   'P 1'
#
loop_
_entity.id
_entity.type
_entity.pdbx_description
1 polymer ?
#
loop_
_entity_poly.entity_id
_entity_poly.type
_entity_poly.pdbx_seq_one_letter_code
_entity_poly.pdbx_strand_id
1 'polypeptide(L)'
;MKNTITEALIYEAQGLKDDALEIYKNILKQDPSNKDAISAINRLSGLRKERVIKNEQMKEFFIRMNSDEEINEFKRWLIRL
;
A
#
# COMPACT_ATOMS: atom_id res chain seq x y z
N MET A 1 -18.19 -7.63 13.55
CA MET A 1 -18.62 -7.09 12.24
C MET A 1 -18.66 -8.25 11.25
N LYS A 2 -19.73 -8.38 10.44
CA LYS A 2 -19.81 -9.41 9.40
C LYS A 2 -19.01 -8.89 8.19
N ASN A 3 -17.85 -9.49 7.93
CA ASN A 3 -17.05 -9.14 6.76
C ASN A 3 -17.72 -9.76 5.52
N THR A 4 -18.06 -8.93 4.53
CA THR A 4 -18.71 -9.41 3.29
C THR A 4 -17.86 -9.12 2.07
N ILE A 5 -18.01 -9.94 1.03
CA ILE A 5 -17.33 -9.73 -0.26
C ILE A 5 -17.69 -8.35 -0.83
N THR A 6 -18.96 -7.93 -0.71
CA THR A 6 -19.44 -6.63 -1.17
C THR A 6 -18.72 -5.48 -0.49
N GLU A 7 -18.52 -5.56 0.82
CA GLU A 7 -17.79 -4.55 1.58
C GLU A 7 -16.36 -4.41 1.05
N ALA A 8 -15.63 -5.52 0.91
CA ALA A 8 -14.27 -5.52 0.39
C ALA A 8 -14.18 -4.93 -1.04
N LEU A 9 -15.17 -5.22 -1.90
CA LEU A 9 -15.26 -4.66 -3.25
C LEU A 9 -15.45 -3.13 -3.26
N ILE A 10 -16.22 -2.59 -2.31
CA ILE A 10 -16.42 -1.14 -2.17
C ILE A 10 -15.10 -0.46 -1.80
N TYR A 11 -14.39 -0.99 -0.79
CA TYR A 11 -13.07 -0.47 -0.41
C TYR A 11 -12.08 -0.56 -1.57
N GLU A 12 -12.07 -1.68 -2.32
CA GLU A 12 -11.21 -1.82 -3.49
C GLU A 12 -11.52 -0.77 -4.56
N ALA A 13 -12.80 -0.54 -4.88
CA ALA A 13 -13.25 0.45 -5.86
C ALA A 13 -12.91 1.89 -5.44
N GLN A 14 -12.88 2.18 -4.14
CA GLN A 14 -12.47 3.47 -3.58
C GLN A 14 -10.94 3.68 -3.59
N GLY A 15 -10.17 2.66 -3.98
CA GLY A 15 -8.71 2.70 -3.95
C GLY A 15 -8.11 2.40 -2.57
N LEU A 16 -8.94 2.08 -1.57
CA LEU A 16 -8.56 1.66 -0.22
C LEU A 16 -8.15 0.19 -0.22
N LYS A 17 -7.12 -0.12 -1.00
CA LYS A 17 -6.69 -1.49 -1.30
C LYS A 17 -6.19 -2.25 -0.09
N ASP A 18 -5.59 -1.56 0.88
CA ASP A 18 -5.08 -2.20 2.10
C ASP A 18 -6.24 -2.64 3.02
N ASP A 19 -7.25 -1.79 3.20
CA ASP A 19 -8.45 -2.10 3.97
C ASP A 19 -9.26 -3.23 3.32
N ALA A 20 -9.43 -3.18 1.99
CA ALA A 20 -10.08 -4.25 1.23
C ALA A 20 -9.36 -5.61 1.43
N LEU A 21 -8.03 -5.60 1.43
CA LEU A 21 -7.21 -6.81 1.57
C LEU A 21 -7.34 -7.42 2.97
N GLU A 22 -7.51 -6.59 4.02
CA GLU A 22 -7.78 -7.08 5.37
C GLU A 22 -9.15 -7.78 5.46
N ILE A 23 -10.18 -7.21 4.82
CA ILE A 23 -11.52 -7.81 4.77
C ILE A 23 -11.48 -9.14 4.02
N TYR A 24 -10.82 -9.22 2.85
CA TYR A 24 -10.67 -10.48 2.12
C TYR A 24 -9.94 -11.56 2.92
N LYS A 25 -8.89 -11.19 3.66
CA LYS A 25 -8.19 -12.13 4.56
C LYS A 25 -9.13 -12.66 5.65
N ASN A 26 -9.96 -11.80 6.23
CA ASN A 26 -10.88 -12.22 7.28
C ASN A 26 -12.02 -13.10 6.74
N ILE A 27 -12.45 -12.90 5.49
CA ILE A 27 -13.38 -13.80 4.80
C ILE A 27 -12.75 -15.19 4.64
N LEU A 28 -11.50 -15.29 4.17
CA LEU A 28 -10.82 -16.58 4.04
C LEU A 28 -10.53 -17.30 5.36
N LYS A 29 -10.44 -16.58 6.47
CA LYS A 29 -10.36 -17.22 7.80
C LYS A 29 -11.65 -17.95 8.16
N GLN A 30 -12.79 -17.48 7.66
CA GLN A 30 -14.12 -18.05 7.93
C GLN A 30 -14.53 -19.08 6.87
N ASP A 31 -14.24 -18.78 5.61
CA ASP A 31 -14.46 -19.66 4.46
C ASP A 31 -13.19 -19.71 3.59
N PRO A 32 -12.27 -20.65 3.88
CA PRO A 32 -11.04 -20.79 3.12
C PRO A 32 -11.24 -21.15 1.63
N SER A 33 -12.43 -21.62 1.25
CA SER A 33 -12.76 -22.04 -0.11
C SER A 33 -13.35 -20.92 -0.98
N ASN A 34 -13.52 -19.72 -0.41
CA ASN A 34 -14.11 -18.59 -1.08
C ASN A 34 -13.26 -18.12 -2.28
N LYS A 35 -13.68 -18.49 -3.49
CA LYS A 35 -12.95 -18.21 -4.73
C LYS A 35 -12.78 -16.72 -5.02
N ASP A 36 -13.77 -15.90 -4.64
CA ASP A 36 -13.73 -14.45 -4.87
C ASP A 36 -12.66 -13.80 -4.00
N ALA A 37 -12.60 -14.15 -2.71
CA ALA A 37 -11.59 -13.63 -1.79
C ALA A 37 -10.17 -14.12 -2.15
N ILE A 38 -10.01 -15.38 -2.57
CA ILE A 38 -8.72 -15.89 -3.08
C ILE A 38 -8.26 -15.06 -4.29
N SER A 39 -9.14 -14.88 -5.27
CA SER A 39 -8.82 -14.15 -6.51
C SER A 39 -8.49 -12.69 -6.24
N ALA A 40 -9.24 -12.04 -5.35
CA ALA A 40 -8.99 -10.67 -4.94
C ALA A 40 -7.65 -10.51 -4.21
N ILE A 41 -7.31 -11.41 -3.29
CA ILE A 41 -5.99 -11.36 -2.62
C ILE A 41 -4.86 -11.54 -3.63
N ASN A 42 -4.96 -12.46 -4.59
CA ASN A 42 -3.92 -12.64 -5.61
C ASN A 42 -3.73 -11.36 -6.45
N ARG A 43 -4.82 -10.73 -6.88
CA ARG A 43 -4.80 -9.44 -7.60
C ARG A 43 -4.18 -8.33 -6.75
N LEU A 44 -4.62 -8.17 -5.51
CA LEU A 44 -4.21 -7.08 -4.62
C LEU A 44 -2.81 -7.27 -4.01
N SER A 45 -2.39 -8.50 -3.74
CA SER A 45 -1.05 -8.83 -3.26
C SER A 45 0.01 -8.71 -4.36
N GLY A 46 -0.34 -9.02 -5.62
CA GLY A 46 0.49 -8.73 -6.78
C GLY A 46 0.73 -7.23 -6.96
N LEU A 47 -0.25 -6.38 -6.64
CA LEU A 47 -0.11 -4.93 -6.64
C LEU A 47 0.79 -4.40 -5.50
N ARG A 48 0.96 -5.16 -4.41
CA ARG A 48 1.85 -4.81 -3.29
C ARG A 48 3.33 -5.00 -3.60
N LYS A 49 3.70 -5.63 -4.72
CA LYS A 49 5.09 -6.07 -4.96
C LYS A 49 6.12 -4.93 -5.04
N GLU A 50 5.73 -3.67 -5.25
CA GLU A 50 6.69 -2.55 -5.23
C GLU A 50 6.09 -1.25 -4.68
N ARG A 51 5.89 -1.18 -3.35
CA ARG A 51 6.27 0.04 -2.62
C ARG A 51 7.48 -0.26 -1.76
N VAL A 52 8.50 -0.87 -2.36
CA VAL A 52 9.84 -0.80 -1.79
C VAL A 52 10.20 0.67 -1.86
N ILE A 53 10.36 1.32 -0.70
CA ILE A 53 10.94 2.65 -0.64
C ILE A 53 12.35 2.48 -1.22
N LYS A 54 12.52 2.86 -2.50
CA LYS A 54 13.75 2.58 -3.26
C LYS A 54 14.96 3.32 -2.67
N ASN A 55 14.74 4.29 -1.78
CA ASN A 55 15.79 5.05 -1.12
C ASN A 55 15.40 5.46 0.31
N GLU A 56 15.54 4.53 1.26
CA GLU A 56 15.28 4.79 2.69
C GLU A 56 16.18 5.91 3.24
N GLN A 57 17.41 6.04 2.72
CA GLN A 57 18.34 7.11 3.13
C GLN A 57 17.78 8.50 2.80
N MET A 58 17.24 8.70 1.60
CA MET A 58 16.67 10.00 1.23
C MET A 58 15.32 10.29 1.90
N LYS A 59 14.58 9.25 2.28
CA LYS A 59 13.44 9.41 3.18
C LYS A 59 13.88 9.88 4.57
N GLU A 60 14.91 9.28 5.15
CA GLU A 60 15.46 9.72 6.44
C GLU A 60 16.02 11.15 6.35
N PHE A 61 16.70 11.48 5.25
CA PHE A 61 17.22 12.82 4.99
C PHE A 61 16.09 13.86 4.96
N PHE A 62 15.00 13.58 4.25
CA PHE A 62 13.82 14.44 4.21
C PHE A 62 13.20 14.69 5.59
N ILE A 63 13.20 13.68 6.46
CA ILE A 63 12.63 13.80 7.82
C ILE A 63 13.55 14.63 8.73
N ARG A 64 14.87 14.62 8.50
CA ARG A 64 15.87 15.23 9.38
C ARG A 64 16.36 16.61 8.92
N MET A 65 16.20 16.97 7.65
CA MET A 65 16.66 18.25 7.12
C MET A 65 15.98 19.41 7.85
N ASN A 66 16.75 20.44 8.22
CA ASN A 66 16.23 21.61 8.93
C ASN A 66 16.83 22.93 8.43
N SER A 67 17.79 22.89 7.50
CA SER A 67 18.42 24.07 6.91
C SER A 67 18.05 24.24 5.44
N ASP A 68 18.11 25.49 4.96
CA ASP A 68 17.86 25.82 3.55
C ASP A 68 18.88 25.13 2.61
N GLU A 69 20.10 24.88 3.08
CA GLU A 69 21.14 24.18 2.33
C GLU A 69 20.80 22.70 2.13
N GLU A 70 20.43 21.99 3.19
CA GLU A 70 19.96 20.59 3.11
C GLU A 70 18.70 20.45 2.27
N ILE A 71 17.76 21.40 2.36
CA ILE A 71 16.56 21.44 1.51
C ILE A 71 16.94 21.58 0.03
N ASN A 72 17.94 22.40 -0.28
CA ASN A 72 18.42 22.58 -1.65
C ASN A 72 19.16 21.33 -2.17
N GLU A 73 19.91 20.62 -1.33
CA GLU A 73 20.50 19.32 -1.66
C GLU A 73 19.43 18.26 -1.94
N PHE A 74 18.39 18.19 -1.09
CA PHE A 74 17.26 17.29 -1.31
C PHE A 74 16.57 17.60 -2.64
N LYS A 75 16.32 18.89 -2.93
CA LYS A 75 15.75 19.33 -4.20
C LYS A 75 16.61 18.89 -5.37
N ARG A 76 17.93 19.14 -5.36
CA ARG A 76 18.86 18.72 -6.42
C ARG A 76 18.79 17.22 -6.68
N TRP A 77 18.74 16.42 -5.62
CA TRP A 77 18.59 14.97 -5.74
C TRP A 77 17.25 14.56 -6.38
N LEU A 78 16.14 15.23 -6.07
CA LEU A 78 14.82 14.94 -6.66
C LEU A 78 14.78 15.19 -8.17
N ILE A 79 15.44 16.26 -8.65
CA ILE A 79 15.35 16.66 -10.06
C ILE A 79 16.33 15.89 -10.96
N ARG A 80 17.36 15.23 -10.40
CA ARG A 80 18.45 14.54 -11.13
C ARG A 80 18.74 15.18 -12.51
N LEU A 81 19.37 16.36 -12.49
CA LEU A 81 20.17 16.83 -13.62
C LEU A 81 21.52 16.11 -13.62
#